data_AF-A0AA91SSF1-F1
#
_entry.id   AF-A0AA91SSF1-F1
#
_cell.length_a   1.000
_cell.length_b   1.000
_cell.length_c   1.000
_cell.angle_alpha   90.00
_cell.angle_beta   90.00
_cell.angle_gamma   90.00
#
_symmetry.space_group_name_H-M   'P 1'
#
loop_
_entity.id
_entity.type
_entity.pdbx_description
1 polymer ?
#
loop_
_entity_poly.entity_id
_entity_poly.type
_entity_poly.pdbx_seq_one_letter_code
_entity_poly.pdbx_strand_id
1 'polypeptide(L)'
;MSRFAPPRGRVAVAPPVSAPPPAAEVVHINSAPSRMAARQPYEPPAALIPDPPKIPGKWEAEYTSDRKQYVVPGLDGIKQTETFTRATTHAKVLDDSSALIDWKQRATVLGLARNPEFLDELSTGGAEHISELDYGAKKMLNRLANKAGRSVGTDDASLFGTKLHAYLEALIEGVITMDDVPDELRGYLEVLFAAMRKHGLSFMGRMVERTVFIPATGMVGTMDFATVDADGVMCVGDLKTSGSIDFSWVAIAVQLAQYANATMMLSWDGSRWEKMPQVSKVIAKVASVPKDAPVPFCRIYSVDLTIGAELMHMATRINQLRSTALRCASHPELRQPSDEMVAFADGEAVTAYLAGL
;
A
#
# COMPACT_ATOMS: atom_id res chain seq x y z
N MET A 1 62.19 38.68 19.57
CA MET A 1 61.61 38.28 20.87
C MET A 1 60.40 39.16 21.15
N SER A 2 59.19 38.68 20.88
CA SER A 2 57.98 39.22 21.52
C SER A 2 56.88 38.17 21.43
N ARG A 3 56.29 37.87 22.58
CA ARG A 3 55.38 36.74 22.84
C ARG A 3 53.97 37.13 22.39
N PHE A 4 53.37 36.37 21.48
CA PHE A 4 51.93 36.43 21.22
C PHE A 4 51.21 35.61 22.30
N ALA A 5 50.44 36.30 23.15
CA ALA A 5 49.48 35.69 24.07
C ALA A 5 48.14 35.46 23.32
N PRO A 6 47.44 34.34 23.56
CA PRO A 6 46.14 34.09 22.95
C PRO A 6 45.03 34.92 23.63
N PRO A 7 43.95 35.26 22.90
CA PRO A 7 42.85 36.06 23.46
C PRO A 7 42.03 35.24 24.47
N ARG A 8 41.67 35.90 25.57
CA ARG A 8 40.85 35.37 26.66
C ARG A 8 39.46 34.97 26.15
N GLY A 9 39.10 33.71 26.35
CA GLY A 9 37.77 33.17 26.04
C GLY A 9 36.68 33.90 26.84
N ARG A 10 35.61 34.29 26.16
CA ARG A 10 34.35 34.70 26.80
C ARG A 10 33.72 33.46 27.42
N VAL A 11 33.49 33.50 28.74
CA VAL A 11 32.65 32.53 29.45
C VAL A 11 31.22 32.73 28.98
N ALA A 12 30.63 31.70 28.37
CA ALA A 12 29.22 31.68 28.04
C ALA A 12 28.41 31.64 29.34
N VAL A 13 27.60 32.67 29.57
CA VAL A 13 26.62 32.70 30.67
C VAL A 13 25.48 31.77 30.27
N ALA A 14 25.21 30.74 31.08
CA ALA A 14 24.10 29.84 30.88
C ALA A 14 22.76 30.61 30.94
N PRO A 15 21.77 30.29 30.09
CA PRO A 15 20.44 30.88 30.19
C PRO A 15 19.76 30.44 31.50
N PRO A 16 18.85 31.27 32.05
CA PRO A 16 18.14 30.92 33.28
C PRO A 16 17.32 29.63 33.10
N VAL A 17 17.41 28.77 34.10
CA VAL A 17 16.63 27.53 34.21
C VAL A 17 15.14 27.89 34.21
N SER A 18 14.43 27.49 33.17
CA SER A 18 12.97 27.59 33.09
C SER A 18 12.34 26.75 34.22
N ALA A 19 11.33 27.31 34.87
CA ALA A 19 10.54 26.62 35.90
C ALA A 19 10.06 25.24 35.40
N PRO A 20 9.97 24.22 36.27
CA PRO A 20 9.46 22.91 35.88
C PRO A 20 8.02 23.07 35.35
N PRO A 21 7.63 22.31 34.31
CA PRO A 21 6.25 22.31 33.86
C PRO A 21 5.34 21.87 35.01
N PRO A 22 4.09 22.37 35.09
CA PRO A 22 3.13 21.86 36.05
C PRO A 22 3.00 20.35 35.86
N ALA A 23 2.97 19.62 36.97
CA ALA A 23 2.82 18.17 36.97
C ALA A 23 1.65 17.78 36.07
N ALA A 24 1.90 16.89 35.10
CA ALA A 24 0.87 16.35 34.25
C ALA A 24 -0.22 15.75 35.15
N GLU A 25 -1.44 16.26 35.00
CA GLU A 25 -2.61 15.75 35.70
C GLU A 25 -2.79 14.28 35.27
N VAL A 26 -2.45 13.35 36.16
CA VAL A 26 -2.74 11.93 35.97
C VAL A 26 -4.26 11.81 36.00
N VAL A 27 -4.87 11.70 34.83
CA VAL A 27 -6.31 11.43 34.70
C VAL A 27 -6.57 10.06 35.34
N HIS A 28 -7.07 10.07 36.57
CA HIS A 28 -7.56 8.87 37.22
C HIS A 28 -8.76 8.34 36.44
N ILE A 29 -8.56 7.21 35.76
CA ILE A 29 -9.59 6.48 35.02
C ILE A 29 -10.51 5.74 36.01
N ASN A 30 -11.15 6.46 36.92
CA ASN A 30 -12.15 5.91 37.83
C ASN A 30 -13.30 6.92 37.95
N SER A 31 -14.06 7.04 36.87
CA SER A 31 -15.40 7.62 36.89
C SER A 31 -16.33 6.57 36.29
N ALA A 32 -17.37 6.19 37.03
CA ALA A 32 -18.40 5.26 36.57
C ALA A 32 -18.88 5.65 35.16
N PRO A 33 -19.24 4.69 34.29
CA PRO A 33 -19.65 5.01 32.94
C PRO A 33 -20.96 5.80 33.00
N SER A 34 -20.85 7.13 32.92
CA SER A 34 -21.96 7.95 32.45
C SER A 34 -22.37 7.31 31.13
N ARG A 35 -23.62 6.87 31.00
CA ARG A 35 -24.21 6.43 29.73
C ARG A 35 -23.90 7.53 28.72
N MET A 36 -22.82 7.36 27.97
CA MET A 36 -22.44 8.29 26.93
C MET A 36 -23.62 8.26 25.96
N ALA A 37 -24.22 9.42 25.72
CA ALA A 37 -25.24 9.54 24.68
C ALA A 37 -24.70 8.84 23.42
N ALA A 38 -25.53 8.01 22.80
CA ALA A 38 -25.16 7.24 21.62
C ALA A 38 -24.46 8.17 20.63
N ARG A 39 -23.14 8.02 20.50
CA ARG A 39 -22.34 8.86 19.61
C ARG A 39 -22.73 8.50 18.19
N GLN A 40 -22.88 9.50 17.33
CA GLN A 40 -23.08 9.21 15.92
C GLN A 40 -21.92 8.35 15.40
N PRO A 41 -22.20 7.29 14.62
CA PRO A 41 -21.17 6.50 13.98
C PRO A 41 -20.21 7.41 13.21
N TYR A 42 -18.91 7.19 13.36
CA TYR A 42 -17.91 7.87 12.56
C TYR A 42 -18.07 7.46 11.10
N GLU A 43 -18.32 8.43 10.23
CA GLU A 43 -18.26 8.25 8.78
C GLU A 43 -16.99 8.92 8.25
N PRO A 44 -16.15 8.19 7.48
CA PRO A 44 -14.99 8.76 6.83
C PRO A 44 -15.39 9.98 5.98
N PRO A 45 -14.68 11.13 6.05
CA PRO A 45 -15.02 12.31 5.26
C PRO A 45 -15.11 12.04 3.75
N ALA A 46 -14.23 11.17 3.23
CA ALA A 46 -14.22 10.78 1.82
C ALA A 46 -15.42 9.92 1.39
N ALA A 47 -16.21 9.37 2.34
CA ALA A 47 -17.43 8.64 2.02
C ALA A 47 -18.56 9.54 1.51
N LEU A 48 -18.52 10.83 1.87
CA LEU A 48 -19.48 11.83 1.43
C LEU A 48 -19.18 12.37 0.02
N ILE A 49 -17.98 12.10 -0.49
CA ILE A 49 -17.57 12.54 -1.82
C ILE A 49 -18.24 11.61 -2.85
N PRO A 50 -19.02 12.14 -3.82
CA PRO A 50 -19.66 11.31 -4.83
C PRO A 50 -18.63 10.61 -5.72
N ASP A 51 -18.96 9.44 -6.25
CA ASP A 51 -18.14 8.81 -7.28
C ASP A 51 -18.20 9.60 -8.60
N PRO A 52 -17.10 9.67 -9.38
CA PRO A 52 -17.15 10.29 -10.70
C PRO A 52 -18.00 9.45 -11.66
N PRO A 53 -18.43 10.03 -12.80
CA PRO A 53 -19.07 9.26 -13.87
C PRO A 53 -18.19 8.10 -14.34
N LYS A 54 -18.81 6.97 -14.66
CA LYS A 54 -18.10 5.82 -15.22
C LYS A 54 -17.47 6.15 -16.56
N ILE A 55 -16.29 5.60 -16.82
CA ILE A 55 -15.60 5.79 -18.09
C ILE A 55 -16.21 4.89 -19.17
N PRO A 56 -16.75 5.45 -20.27
CA PRO A 56 -17.48 4.67 -21.27
C PRO A 56 -16.66 3.53 -21.87
N GLY A 57 -17.22 2.32 -21.80
CA GLY A 57 -16.65 1.11 -22.40
C GLY A 57 -15.35 0.63 -21.78
N LYS A 58 -14.91 1.21 -20.65
CA LYS A 58 -13.73 0.75 -19.93
C LYS A 58 -14.07 -0.48 -19.08
N TRP A 59 -13.18 -1.47 -19.09
CA TRP A 59 -13.19 -2.61 -18.18
C TRP A 59 -12.97 -2.16 -16.73
N GLU A 60 -13.80 -2.70 -15.82
CA GLU A 60 -13.64 -2.55 -14.39
C GLU A 60 -13.06 -3.84 -13.79
N ALA A 61 -12.06 -3.72 -12.91
CA ALA A 61 -11.41 -4.88 -12.34
C ALA A 61 -12.38 -5.71 -11.47
N GLU A 62 -12.55 -6.98 -11.85
CA GLU A 62 -13.30 -7.97 -11.07
C GLU A 62 -12.37 -8.79 -10.18
N TYR A 63 -12.88 -9.20 -9.02
CA TYR A 63 -12.13 -9.94 -8.01
C TYR A 63 -12.93 -11.12 -7.48
N THR A 64 -12.22 -12.13 -6.97
CA THR A 64 -12.82 -13.20 -6.16
C THR A 64 -13.54 -12.64 -4.94
N SER A 65 -14.46 -13.40 -4.35
CA SER A 65 -15.24 -12.96 -3.17
C SER A 65 -14.36 -12.60 -1.96
N ASP A 66 -13.18 -13.21 -1.84
CA ASP A 66 -12.18 -12.89 -0.82
C ASP A 66 -11.21 -11.76 -1.21
N ARG A 67 -11.36 -11.20 -2.42
CA ARG A 67 -10.58 -10.13 -3.03
C ARG A 67 -9.07 -10.39 -3.12
N LYS A 68 -8.66 -11.65 -3.04
CA LYS A 68 -7.24 -12.03 -3.12
C LYS A 68 -6.73 -12.14 -4.55
N GLN A 69 -7.62 -12.41 -5.49
CA GLN A 69 -7.25 -12.69 -6.87
C GLN A 69 -8.14 -11.91 -7.86
N TYR A 70 -7.57 -11.62 -9.03
CA TYR A 70 -8.31 -11.04 -10.15
C TYR A 70 -9.16 -12.11 -10.85
N VAL A 71 -10.32 -11.68 -11.34
CA VAL A 71 -11.13 -12.40 -12.34
C VAL A 71 -10.96 -11.64 -13.65
N VAL A 72 -10.33 -12.28 -14.63
CA VAL A 72 -10.01 -11.69 -15.94
C VAL A 72 -10.25 -12.73 -17.02
N PRO A 73 -10.48 -12.33 -18.28
CA PRO A 73 -10.48 -13.27 -19.39
C PRO A 73 -9.18 -14.07 -19.41
N GLY A 74 -9.27 -15.36 -19.77
CA GLY A 74 -8.09 -16.20 -19.95
C GLY A 74 -7.13 -15.59 -20.98
N LEU A 75 -5.83 -15.72 -20.74
CA LEU A 75 -4.80 -15.44 -21.75
C LEU A 75 -4.84 -16.54 -22.82
N ASP A 76 -4.56 -16.28 -24.09
CA ASP A 76 -4.45 -17.35 -25.09
C ASP A 76 -3.44 -18.42 -24.64
N GLY A 77 -3.89 -19.67 -24.47
CA GLY A 77 -3.09 -20.77 -23.93
C GLY A 77 -3.11 -20.93 -22.40
N ILE A 78 -3.78 -20.02 -21.67
CA ILE A 78 -4.04 -20.10 -20.22
C ILE A 78 -5.56 -20.26 -20.02
N LYS A 79 -6.00 -21.26 -19.25
CA LYS A 79 -7.44 -21.60 -19.15
C LYS A 79 -8.25 -20.45 -18.53
N GLN A 80 -9.50 -20.33 -18.99
CA GLN A 80 -10.51 -19.30 -18.69
C GLN A 80 -10.91 -19.13 -17.19
N THR A 81 -10.20 -19.77 -16.25
CA THR A 81 -10.58 -19.88 -14.83
C THR A 81 -9.40 -19.69 -13.86
N GLU A 82 -8.24 -19.22 -14.32
CA GLU A 82 -7.11 -18.98 -13.41
C GLU A 82 -7.23 -17.64 -12.69
N THR A 83 -7.30 -17.73 -11.37
CA THR A 83 -7.31 -16.60 -10.44
C THR A 83 -5.86 -16.17 -10.18
N PHE A 84 -5.47 -14.98 -10.64
CA PHE A 84 -4.08 -14.51 -10.51
C PHE A 84 -3.84 -13.78 -9.19
N THR A 85 -2.72 -14.08 -8.54
CA THR A 85 -2.26 -13.35 -7.35
C THR A 85 -2.03 -11.88 -7.70
N ARG A 86 -2.46 -10.97 -6.83
CA ARG A 86 -2.23 -9.52 -7.00
C ARG A 86 -0.73 -9.20 -6.94
N ALA A 87 -0.27 -8.39 -7.89
CA ALA A 87 1.08 -7.79 -7.92
C ALA A 87 1.55 -7.27 -6.53
N THR A 88 0.69 -6.50 -5.87
CA THR A 88 0.94 -5.91 -4.54
C THR A 88 1.18 -6.93 -3.43
N THR A 89 0.74 -8.17 -3.57
CA THR A 89 0.98 -9.23 -2.57
C THR A 89 2.44 -9.66 -2.56
N HIS A 90 3.10 -9.57 -3.70
CA HIS A 90 4.48 -9.98 -3.87
C HIS A 90 5.46 -9.09 -3.12
N ALA A 91 5.25 -7.78 -3.20
CA ALA A 91 6.06 -6.76 -2.52
C ALA A 91 6.07 -6.93 -0.98
N LYS A 92 4.94 -7.33 -0.40
CA LYS A 92 4.75 -7.45 1.05
C LYS A 92 5.71 -8.42 1.74
N VAL A 93 6.33 -9.33 0.99
CA VAL A 93 7.30 -10.29 1.55
C VAL A 93 8.55 -9.58 2.09
N LEU A 94 8.87 -8.40 1.54
CA LEU A 94 10.03 -7.58 1.88
C LEU A 94 9.70 -6.43 2.84
N ASP A 95 8.42 -6.15 3.08
CA ASP A 95 7.99 -5.02 3.91
C ASP A 95 8.16 -5.31 5.40
N ASP A 96 8.63 -4.32 6.15
CA ASP A 96 8.47 -4.28 7.61
C ASP A 96 7.11 -3.69 7.96
N SER A 97 6.24 -4.52 8.53
CA SER A 97 4.88 -4.13 8.90
C SER A 97 4.71 -3.72 10.36
N SER A 98 5.78 -3.70 11.15
CA SER A 98 5.72 -3.50 12.61
C SER A 98 5.03 -2.18 12.98
N ALA A 99 5.44 -1.07 12.36
CA ALA A 99 4.83 0.24 12.61
C ALA A 99 3.34 0.30 12.22
N LEU A 100 2.95 -0.40 11.14
CA LEU A 100 1.56 -0.49 10.70
C LEU A 100 0.72 -1.33 11.67
N ILE A 101 1.29 -2.40 12.21
CA ILE A 101 0.66 -3.25 13.23
C ILE A 101 0.42 -2.42 14.51
N ASP A 102 1.43 -1.71 15.00
CA ASP A 102 1.32 -0.85 16.19
C ASP A 102 0.28 0.25 15.99
N TRP A 103 0.22 0.85 14.80
CA TRP A 103 -0.83 1.81 14.46
C TRP A 103 -2.23 1.19 14.48
N LYS A 104 -2.43 0.01 13.87
CA LYS A 104 -3.72 -0.72 13.89
C LYS A 104 -4.13 -1.13 15.31
N GLN A 105 -3.19 -1.54 16.15
CA GLN A 105 -3.44 -1.88 17.54
C GLN A 105 -3.92 -0.64 18.32
N ARG A 106 -3.21 0.49 18.18
CA ARG A 106 -3.62 1.77 18.77
C ARG A 106 -5.03 2.20 18.32
N ALA A 107 -5.31 2.10 17.02
CA ALA A 107 -6.63 2.41 16.47
C ALA A 107 -7.73 1.48 17.01
N THR A 108 -7.44 0.17 17.13
CA THR A 108 -8.38 -0.80 17.70
C THR A 108 -8.70 -0.47 19.16
N VAL A 109 -7.67 -0.21 19.99
CA VAL A 109 -7.85 0.15 21.40
C VAL A 109 -8.63 1.45 21.55
N LEU A 110 -8.29 2.49 20.78
CA LEU A 110 -9.01 3.76 20.80
C LEU A 110 -10.47 3.59 20.34
N GLY A 111 -10.71 2.80 19.30
CA GLY A 111 -12.04 2.49 18.79
C GLY A 111 -12.92 1.79 19.82
N LEU A 112 -12.38 0.79 20.52
CA LEU A 112 -13.09 0.10 21.60
C LEU A 112 -13.34 1.02 22.80
N ALA A 113 -12.35 1.84 23.19
CA ALA A 113 -12.50 2.79 24.28
C ALA A 113 -13.58 3.85 23.99
N ARG A 114 -13.77 4.23 22.72
CA ARG A 114 -14.79 5.20 22.29
C ARG A 114 -16.16 4.59 22.08
N ASN A 115 -16.24 3.29 21.84
CA ASN A 115 -17.47 2.54 21.51
C ASN A 115 -17.51 1.22 22.32
N PRO A 116 -17.58 1.30 23.66
CA PRO A 116 -17.54 0.11 24.52
C PRO A 116 -18.67 -0.88 24.24
N GLU A 117 -19.82 -0.39 23.72
CA GLU A 117 -20.97 -1.21 23.31
C GLU A 117 -20.64 -2.21 22.19
N PHE A 118 -19.53 -2.03 21.46
CA PHE A 118 -19.08 -3.04 20.50
C PHE A 118 -18.72 -4.38 21.16
N LEU A 119 -18.46 -4.37 22.47
CA LEU A 119 -18.17 -5.57 23.25
C LEU A 119 -19.43 -6.30 23.73
N ASP A 120 -20.62 -5.69 23.66
CA ASP A 120 -21.86 -6.26 24.23
C ASP A 120 -22.26 -7.59 23.56
N GLU A 121 -21.91 -7.76 22.28
CA GLU A 121 -22.19 -8.97 21.50
C GLU A 121 -21.00 -9.97 21.49
N LEU A 122 -19.89 -9.64 22.16
CA LEU A 122 -18.70 -10.49 22.14
C LEU A 122 -18.86 -11.67 23.10
N SER A 123 -18.92 -12.88 22.55
CA SER A 123 -18.78 -14.11 23.32
C SER A 123 -17.42 -14.75 23.03
N THR A 124 -16.54 -14.81 24.03
CA THR A 124 -15.24 -15.49 23.96
C THR A 124 -15.30 -16.95 24.40
N GLY A 125 -16.49 -17.45 24.79
CA GLY A 125 -16.66 -18.81 25.28
C GLY A 125 -15.90 -19.11 26.57
N GLY A 126 -15.49 -18.08 27.33
CA GLY A 126 -14.67 -18.23 28.53
C GLY A 126 -13.18 -18.48 28.26
N ALA A 127 -12.70 -18.26 27.03
CA ALA A 127 -11.28 -18.37 26.70
C ALA A 127 -10.46 -17.32 27.47
N GLU A 128 -9.43 -17.78 28.18
CA GLU A 128 -8.49 -16.94 28.93
C GLU A 128 -7.23 -16.64 28.09
N HIS A 129 -6.95 -17.48 27.08
CA HIS A 129 -5.83 -17.29 26.17
C HIS A 129 -6.24 -17.39 24.70
N ILE A 130 -5.60 -16.59 23.82
CA ILE A 130 -5.93 -16.51 22.38
C ILE A 130 -5.81 -17.86 21.65
N SER A 131 -4.99 -18.79 22.18
CA SER A 131 -4.83 -20.14 21.62
C SER A 131 -6.06 -21.03 21.82
N GLU A 132 -6.90 -20.73 22.81
CA GLU A 132 -8.11 -21.49 23.15
C GLU A 132 -9.28 -21.15 22.22
N LEU A 133 -9.19 -20.03 21.49
CA LEU A 133 -10.25 -19.58 20.60
C LEU A 133 -10.38 -20.51 19.38
N ASP A 134 -11.62 -20.91 19.11
CA ASP A 134 -11.97 -21.58 17.86
C ASP A 134 -11.92 -20.61 16.66
N TYR A 135 -12.14 -21.16 15.46
CA TYR A 135 -12.13 -20.38 14.22
C TYR A 135 -13.21 -19.29 14.18
N GLY A 136 -14.40 -19.57 14.72
CA GLY A 136 -15.53 -18.66 14.73
C GLY A 136 -15.27 -17.44 15.62
N ALA A 137 -14.78 -17.68 16.85
CA ALA A 137 -14.41 -16.65 17.81
C ALA A 137 -13.26 -15.78 17.28
N LYS A 138 -12.23 -16.38 16.67
CA LYS A 138 -11.15 -15.63 15.99
C LYS A 138 -11.69 -14.70 14.90
N LYS A 139 -12.62 -15.20 14.07
CA LYS A 139 -13.24 -14.40 13.01
C LYS A 139 -14.10 -13.27 13.58
N MET A 140 -14.81 -13.51 14.68
CA MET A 140 -15.60 -12.50 15.38
C MET A 140 -14.71 -11.39 15.95
N LEU A 141 -13.61 -11.73 16.64
CA LEU A 141 -12.64 -10.76 17.14
C LEU A 141 -12.03 -9.93 16.02
N ASN A 142 -11.67 -10.54 14.89
CA ASN A 142 -11.15 -9.79 13.74
C ASN A 142 -12.18 -8.80 13.18
N ARG A 143 -13.47 -9.20 13.08
CA ARG A 143 -14.54 -8.30 12.64
C ARG A 143 -14.73 -7.14 13.61
N LEU A 144 -14.72 -7.43 14.91
CA LEU A 144 -14.86 -6.44 15.97
C LEU A 144 -13.69 -5.45 15.96
N ALA A 145 -12.45 -5.93 15.89
CA ALA A 145 -11.26 -5.10 15.81
C ALA A 145 -11.28 -4.18 14.58
N ASN A 146 -11.68 -4.70 13.42
CA ASN A 146 -11.85 -3.90 12.22
C ASN A 146 -12.97 -2.85 12.36
N LYS A 147 -14.10 -3.21 12.98
CA LYS A 147 -15.20 -2.27 13.27
C LYS A 147 -14.73 -1.15 14.21
N ALA A 148 -13.99 -1.49 15.26
CA ALA A 148 -13.40 -0.54 16.19
C ALA A 148 -12.41 0.40 15.48
N GLY A 149 -11.46 -0.14 14.70
CA GLY A 149 -10.52 0.67 13.94
C GLY A 149 -11.21 1.64 12.97
N ARG A 150 -12.23 1.16 12.24
CA ARG A 150 -13.01 2.01 11.32
C ARG A 150 -13.66 3.19 12.00
N SER A 151 -14.17 3.01 13.23
CA SER A 151 -14.79 4.08 14.01
C SER A 151 -13.83 5.22 14.39
N VAL A 152 -12.54 5.05 14.15
CA VAL A 152 -11.49 6.05 14.39
C VAL A 152 -10.65 6.33 13.15
N GLY A 153 -11.18 6.02 11.96
CA GLY A 153 -10.60 6.49 10.70
C GLY A 153 -9.51 5.61 10.09
N THR A 154 -9.44 4.31 10.41
CA THR A 154 -8.44 3.43 9.77
C THR A 154 -8.58 3.33 8.26
N ASP A 155 -9.78 3.61 7.72
CA ASP A 155 -10.10 3.43 6.30
C ASP A 155 -10.07 4.78 5.54
N ASP A 156 -9.87 5.91 6.23
CA ASP A 156 -9.97 7.26 5.65
C ASP A 156 -8.97 7.49 4.51
N ALA A 157 -7.71 7.11 4.73
CA ALA A 157 -6.66 7.30 3.74
C ALA A 157 -6.91 6.44 2.49
N SER A 158 -7.39 5.21 2.69
CA SER A 158 -7.69 4.31 1.59
C SER A 158 -8.86 4.84 0.77
N LEU A 159 -9.94 5.30 1.43
CA LEU A 159 -11.13 5.79 0.74
C LEU A 159 -10.84 7.09 -0.02
N PHE A 160 -10.11 8.02 0.60
CA PHE A 160 -9.66 9.24 -0.06
C PHE A 160 -8.80 8.92 -1.29
N GLY A 161 -7.84 7.99 -1.16
CA GLY A 161 -7.02 7.54 -2.26
C GLY A 161 -7.84 6.99 -3.42
N THR A 162 -8.79 6.09 -3.14
CA THR A 162 -9.69 5.52 -4.16
C THR A 162 -10.47 6.61 -4.90
N LYS A 163 -11.01 7.60 -4.19
CA LYS A 163 -11.73 8.71 -4.81
C LYS A 163 -10.80 9.55 -5.68
N LEU A 164 -9.62 9.92 -5.18
CA LEU A 164 -8.66 10.74 -5.93
C LEU A 164 -8.19 10.05 -7.22
N HIS A 165 -7.93 8.74 -7.17
CA HIS A 165 -7.62 7.93 -8.36
C HIS A 165 -8.75 7.93 -9.37
N ALA A 166 -9.99 7.68 -8.94
CA ALA A 166 -11.14 7.65 -9.84
C ALA A 166 -11.39 9.01 -10.53
N TYR A 167 -11.25 10.13 -9.81
CA TYR A 167 -11.38 11.47 -10.40
C TYR A 167 -10.22 11.82 -11.32
N LEU A 168 -8.98 11.43 -10.97
CA LEU A 168 -7.83 11.58 -11.87
C LEU A 168 -8.07 10.84 -13.19
N GLU A 169 -8.57 9.61 -13.11
CA GLU A 169 -8.89 8.78 -14.28
C GLU A 169 -9.95 9.46 -15.17
N ALA A 170 -11.07 9.90 -14.57
CA ALA A 170 -12.15 10.56 -15.30
C ALA A 170 -11.69 11.86 -16.00
N LEU A 171 -10.77 12.63 -15.37
CA LEU A 171 -10.15 13.81 -15.98
C LEU A 171 -9.25 13.46 -17.16
N ILE A 172 -8.36 12.47 -17.00
CA ILE A 172 -7.39 12.10 -18.05
C ILE A 172 -8.10 11.52 -19.27
N GLU A 173 -9.17 10.75 -19.06
CA GLU A 173 -9.96 10.19 -20.15
C GLU A 173 -10.98 11.20 -20.74
N GLY A 174 -11.03 12.42 -20.21
CA GLY A 174 -11.87 13.50 -20.74
C GLY A 174 -13.37 13.31 -20.52
N VAL A 175 -13.75 12.50 -19.53
CA VAL A 175 -15.17 12.27 -19.16
C VAL A 175 -15.72 13.46 -18.37
N ILE A 176 -14.83 14.14 -17.63
CA ILE A 176 -15.13 15.33 -16.84
C ILE A 176 -14.03 16.38 -17.03
N THR A 177 -14.31 17.60 -16.60
CA THR A 177 -13.34 18.70 -16.50
C THR A 177 -12.98 18.99 -15.04
N MET A 178 -11.98 19.85 -14.80
CA MET A 178 -11.58 20.20 -13.42
C MET A 178 -12.72 20.90 -12.64
N ASP A 179 -13.62 21.58 -13.34
CA ASP A 179 -14.77 22.26 -12.74
C ASP A 179 -15.81 21.28 -12.17
N ASP A 180 -15.86 20.06 -12.72
CA ASP A 180 -16.76 18.98 -12.26
C ASP A 180 -16.20 18.22 -11.05
N VAL A 181 -14.93 18.44 -10.67
CA VAL A 181 -14.30 17.79 -9.53
C VAL A 181 -14.82 18.40 -8.22
N PRO A 182 -15.21 17.59 -7.21
CA PRO A 182 -15.59 18.08 -5.89
C PRO A 182 -14.49 18.94 -5.24
N ASP A 183 -14.91 19.97 -4.50
CA ASP A 183 -14.01 20.94 -3.87
C ASP A 183 -12.98 20.26 -2.94
N GLU A 184 -13.38 19.16 -2.29
CA GLU A 184 -12.54 18.37 -1.39
C GLU A 184 -11.35 17.70 -2.09
N LEU A 185 -11.43 17.48 -3.42
CA LEU A 185 -10.40 16.82 -4.21
C LEU A 185 -9.69 17.77 -5.19
N ARG A 186 -10.34 18.86 -5.61
CA ARG A 186 -9.86 19.73 -6.69
C ARG A 186 -8.43 20.22 -6.45
N GLY A 187 -8.16 20.74 -5.25
CA GLY A 187 -6.82 21.25 -4.90
C GLY A 187 -5.70 20.21 -5.00
N TYR A 188 -6.00 18.93 -4.73
CA TYR A 188 -5.02 17.83 -4.83
C TYR A 188 -4.73 17.46 -6.29
N LEU A 189 -5.74 17.47 -7.16
CA LEU A 189 -5.57 17.23 -8.59
C LEU A 189 -4.85 18.40 -9.26
N GLU A 190 -5.19 19.65 -8.92
CA GLU A 190 -4.52 20.83 -9.46
C GLU A 190 -3.00 20.82 -9.22
N VAL A 191 -2.57 20.52 -7.98
CA VAL A 191 -1.14 20.45 -7.66
C VAL A 191 -0.46 19.26 -8.32
N LEU A 192 -1.17 18.14 -8.52
CA LEU A 192 -0.69 16.99 -9.28
C LEU A 192 -0.41 17.36 -10.74
N PHE A 193 -1.40 17.93 -11.44
CA PHE A 193 -1.22 18.37 -12.83
C PHE A 193 -0.15 19.46 -12.96
N ALA A 194 -0.08 20.39 -11.99
CA ALA A 194 0.97 21.42 -11.97
C ALA A 194 2.37 20.80 -11.80
N ALA A 195 2.52 19.81 -10.91
CA ALA A 195 3.78 19.11 -10.71
C ALA A 195 4.19 18.30 -11.95
N MET A 196 3.27 17.57 -12.57
CA MET A 196 3.54 16.86 -13.83
C MET A 196 4.08 17.81 -14.91
N ARG A 197 3.39 18.94 -15.14
CA ARG A 197 3.84 19.97 -16.09
C ARG A 197 5.23 20.52 -15.75
N LYS A 198 5.48 20.83 -14.47
CA LYS A 198 6.78 21.33 -14.01
C LYS A 198 7.92 20.34 -14.31
N HIS A 199 7.63 19.05 -14.28
CA HIS A 199 8.58 17.98 -14.58
C HIS A 199 8.62 17.59 -16.07
N GLY A 200 7.91 18.30 -16.96
CA GLY A 200 7.85 17.97 -18.39
C GLY A 200 7.14 16.65 -18.67
N LEU A 201 6.25 16.22 -17.78
CA LEU A 201 5.49 14.98 -17.88
C LEU A 201 4.04 15.28 -18.27
N SER A 202 3.50 14.43 -19.14
CA SER A 202 2.07 14.41 -19.48
C SER A 202 1.50 13.03 -19.17
N PHE A 203 0.30 12.98 -18.59
CA PHE A 203 -0.45 11.72 -18.48
C PHE A 203 -0.80 11.21 -19.89
N MET A 204 -0.74 9.89 -20.05
CA MET A 204 -1.13 9.24 -21.29
C MET A 204 -2.59 8.78 -21.19
N GLY A 205 -3.45 9.33 -22.05
CA GLY A 205 -4.83 8.87 -22.18
C GLY A 205 -4.90 7.39 -22.54
N ARG A 206 -5.95 6.72 -22.07
CA ARG A 206 -6.14 5.27 -22.12
C ARG A 206 -5.06 4.46 -21.40
N MET A 207 -4.18 5.07 -20.61
CA MET A 207 -3.14 4.36 -19.85
C MET A 207 -3.27 4.57 -18.34
N VAL A 208 -4.46 4.94 -17.87
CA VAL A 208 -4.80 5.11 -16.45
C VAL A 208 -5.63 3.92 -15.98
N GLU A 209 -5.35 3.41 -14.77
CA GLU A 209 -6.07 2.30 -14.14
C GLU A 209 -6.22 1.08 -15.08
N ARG A 210 -5.13 0.67 -15.75
CA ARG A 210 -5.14 -0.44 -16.72
C ARG A 210 -4.66 -1.74 -16.10
N THR A 211 -5.37 -2.83 -16.39
CA THR A 211 -5.02 -4.19 -15.96
C THR A 211 -3.90 -4.76 -16.83
N VAL A 212 -2.83 -5.25 -16.20
CA VAL A 212 -1.64 -5.81 -16.86
C VAL A 212 -1.31 -7.20 -16.33
N PHE A 213 -0.74 -8.04 -17.20
CA PHE A 213 -0.24 -9.37 -16.87
C PHE A 213 1.29 -9.38 -16.85
N ILE A 214 1.83 -9.96 -15.78
CA ILE A 214 3.25 -9.99 -15.45
C ILE A 214 3.72 -11.45 -15.47
N PRO A 215 4.33 -11.94 -16.57
CA PRO A 215 4.69 -13.34 -16.70
C PRO A 215 5.72 -13.81 -15.67
N ALA A 216 6.67 -12.95 -15.32
CA ALA A 216 7.76 -13.27 -14.39
C ALA A 216 7.26 -13.78 -13.02
N THR A 217 6.06 -13.37 -12.63
CA THR A 217 5.42 -13.77 -11.37
C THR A 217 4.11 -14.53 -11.58
N GLY A 218 3.64 -14.67 -12.83
CA GLY A 218 2.30 -15.17 -13.15
C GLY A 218 1.21 -14.35 -12.46
N MET A 219 1.37 -13.03 -12.36
CA MET A 219 0.46 -12.15 -11.62
C MET A 219 -0.27 -11.18 -12.54
N VAL A 220 -1.40 -10.68 -12.03
CA VAL A 220 -2.15 -9.57 -12.62
C VAL A 220 -2.15 -8.42 -11.64
N GLY A 221 -2.09 -7.20 -12.17
CA GLY A 221 -2.24 -5.98 -11.39
C GLY A 221 -2.84 -4.86 -12.21
N THR A 222 -3.25 -3.80 -11.53
CA THR A 222 -3.76 -2.58 -12.16
C THR A 222 -2.72 -1.50 -11.94
N MET A 223 -2.23 -0.90 -13.02
CA MET A 223 -1.32 0.24 -12.94
C MET A 223 -2.12 1.53 -12.78
N ASP A 224 -1.66 2.43 -11.92
CA ASP A 224 -2.36 3.69 -11.67
C ASP A 224 -2.34 4.56 -12.93
N PHE A 225 -1.18 4.81 -13.53
CA PHE A 225 -1.07 5.57 -14.78
C PHE A 225 0.23 5.30 -15.55
N ALA A 226 0.28 5.77 -16.80
CA ALA A 226 1.52 6.02 -17.52
C ALA A 226 1.69 7.51 -17.83
N THR A 227 2.93 7.98 -17.83
CA THR A 227 3.31 9.32 -18.27
C THR A 227 4.21 9.24 -19.48
N VAL A 228 4.22 10.28 -20.30
CA VAL A 228 5.22 10.51 -21.36
C VAL A 228 6.00 11.79 -21.05
N ASP A 229 7.31 11.76 -21.25
CA ASP A 229 8.15 12.95 -21.17
C ASP A 229 8.29 13.68 -22.52
N ALA A 230 9.04 14.77 -22.54
CA ALA A 230 9.25 15.59 -23.74
C ALA A 230 9.99 14.84 -24.88
N ASP A 231 10.74 13.79 -24.56
CA ASP A 231 11.46 12.96 -25.53
C ASP A 231 10.61 11.79 -26.05
N GLY A 232 9.37 11.68 -25.59
CA GLY A 232 8.44 10.60 -25.97
C GLY A 232 8.65 9.31 -25.19
N VAL A 233 9.47 9.31 -24.13
CA VAL A 233 9.70 8.12 -23.30
C VAL A 233 8.51 7.93 -22.35
N MET A 234 7.80 6.82 -22.53
CA MET A 234 6.72 6.45 -21.63
C MET A 234 7.26 5.80 -20.36
N CYS A 235 6.79 6.23 -19.20
CA CYS A 235 7.11 5.63 -17.91
C CYS A 235 5.83 5.15 -17.23
N VAL A 236 5.89 4.00 -16.55
CA VAL A 236 4.84 3.63 -15.60
C VAL A 236 4.90 4.57 -14.39
N GLY A 237 3.75 4.82 -13.78
CA GLY A 237 3.70 5.59 -12.56
C GLY A 237 2.60 5.19 -11.60
N ASP A 238 2.71 5.77 -10.41
CA ASP A 238 1.91 5.44 -9.24
C ASP A 238 1.58 6.73 -8.47
N LEU A 239 0.33 6.87 -8.02
CA LEU A 239 -0.16 8.00 -7.24
C LEU A 239 -0.34 7.55 -5.79
N LYS A 240 0.44 8.18 -4.90
CA LYS A 240 0.37 7.97 -3.46
C LYS A 240 -0.28 9.14 -2.75
N THR A 241 -1.27 8.84 -1.91
CA THR A 241 -2.01 9.84 -1.13
C THR A 241 -1.74 9.79 0.37
N SER A 242 -0.90 8.86 0.81
CA SER A 242 -0.54 8.71 2.22
C SER A 242 0.21 9.94 2.74
N GLY A 243 0.06 10.23 4.04
CA GLY A 243 0.75 11.35 4.70
C GLY A 243 2.28 11.28 4.61
N SER A 244 2.83 10.06 4.52
CA SER A 244 4.24 9.80 4.21
C SER A 244 4.35 8.56 3.32
N ILE A 245 5.40 8.51 2.51
CA ILE A 245 5.77 7.36 1.66
C ILE A 245 7.10 6.70 2.11
N ASP A 246 7.69 7.20 3.20
CA ASP A 246 9.07 6.87 3.60
C ASP A 246 9.27 5.38 3.87
N PHE A 247 8.24 4.71 4.39
CA PHE A 247 8.29 3.28 4.72
C PHE A 247 7.85 2.37 3.57
N SER A 248 7.46 2.91 2.41
CA SER A 248 6.85 2.14 1.32
C SER A 248 7.73 2.03 0.07
N TRP A 249 8.95 2.59 0.07
CA TRP A 249 9.81 2.66 -1.10
C TRP A 249 10.16 1.29 -1.70
N VAL A 250 10.43 0.28 -0.87
CA VAL A 250 10.73 -1.08 -1.34
C VAL A 250 9.52 -1.67 -2.06
N ALA A 251 8.34 -1.60 -1.45
CA ALA A 251 7.11 -2.08 -2.08
C ALA A 251 6.77 -1.35 -3.37
N ILE A 252 6.93 -0.02 -3.38
CA ILE A 252 6.71 0.82 -4.56
C ILE A 252 7.67 0.43 -5.69
N ALA A 253 8.96 0.23 -5.39
CA ALA A 253 9.94 -0.16 -6.39
C ALA A 253 9.63 -1.53 -7.02
N VAL A 254 9.28 -2.52 -6.20
CA VAL A 254 8.86 -3.85 -6.68
C VAL A 254 7.60 -3.75 -7.54
N GLN A 255 6.60 -3.00 -7.08
CA GLN A 255 5.33 -2.81 -7.80
C GLN A 255 5.55 -2.16 -9.18
N LEU A 256 6.31 -1.06 -9.22
CA LEU A 256 6.60 -0.36 -10.47
C LEU A 256 7.47 -1.20 -11.42
N ALA A 257 8.43 -1.98 -10.89
CA ALA A 257 9.20 -2.92 -11.71
C ALA A 257 8.35 -4.04 -12.27
N GLN A 258 7.36 -4.54 -11.54
CA GLN A 258 6.40 -5.51 -12.06
C GLN A 258 5.61 -4.93 -13.23
N TYR A 259 5.02 -3.73 -13.07
CA TYR A 259 4.25 -3.10 -14.15
C TYR A 259 5.11 -2.74 -15.34
N ALA A 260 6.31 -2.22 -15.11
CA ALA A 260 7.26 -1.96 -16.18
C ALA A 260 7.61 -3.26 -16.94
N ASN A 261 7.66 -4.42 -16.28
CA ASN A 261 7.95 -5.72 -16.90
C ASN A 261 6.72 -6.53 -17.34
N ALA A 262 5.52 -5.95 -17.27
CA ALA A 262 4.34 -6.58 -17.85
C ALA A 262 4.50 -6.78 -19.35
N THR A 263 3.97 -7.90 -19.87
CA THR A 263 4.04 -8.22 -21.31
C THR A 263 2.72 -8.04 -22.02
N MET A 264 1.62 -8.16 -21.28
CA MET A 264 0.27 -7.98 -21.80
C MET A 264 -0.50 -6.98 -20.96
N MET A 265 -1.42 -6.28 -21.60
CA MET A 265 -2.38 -5.38 -21.00
C MET A 265 -3.76 -5.76 -21.49
N LEU A 266 -4.74 -5.80 -20.59
CA LEU A 266 -6.10 -6.11 -20.95
C LEU A 266 -6.66 -4.97 -21.81
N SER A 267 -7.29 -5.30 -22.95
CA SER A 267 -7.94 -4.34 -23.85
C SER A 267 -8.93 -3.44 -23.12
N TRP A 268 -9.25 -2.28 -23.73
CA TRP A 268 -10.07 -1.26 -23.09
C TRP A 268 -11.40 -1.78 -22.56
N ASP A 269 -12.09 -2.62 -23.33
CA ASP A 269 -13.38 -3.23 -22.99
C ASP A 269 -13.26 -4.55 -22.21
N GLY A 270 -12.05 -5.01 -21.94
CA GLY A 270 -11.81 -6.26 -21.24
C GLY A 270 -12.05 -7.50 -22.09
N SER A 271 -12.21 -7.40 -23.41
CA SER A 271 -12.57 -8.55 -24.27
C SER A 271 -11.39 -9.49 -24.55
N ARG A 272 -10.16 -8.98 -24.57
CA ARG A 272 -8.93 -9.71 -24.90
C ARG A 272 -7.69 -9.10 -24.26
N TRP A 273 -6.57 -9.81 -24.34
CA TRP A 273 -5.25 -9.32 -23.97
C TRP A 273 -4.50 -8.74 -25.19
N GLU A 274 -3.85 -7.61 -24.99
CA GLU A 274 -3.06 -6.90 -25.99
C GLU A 274 -1.61 -6.78 -25.52
N LYS A 275 -0.67 -6.60 -26.44
CA LYS A 275 0.73 -6.41 -26.08
C LYS A 275 0.88 -5.12 -25.26
N MET A 276 1.59 -5.20 -24.13
CA MET A 276 1.94 -4.03 -23.32
C MET A 276 2.78 -3.06 -24.17
N PRO A 277 2.41 -1.76 -24.26
CA PRO A 277 3.23 -0.74 -24.88
C PRO A 277 4.63 -0.68 -24.29
N GLN A 278 5.59 -0.24 -25.11
CA GLN A 278 6.95 -0.06 -24.63
C GLN A 278 6.99 1.10 -23.63
N VAL A 279 7.38 0.77 -22.41
CA VAL A 279 7.66 1.71 -21.32
C VAL A 279 9.13 1.62 -20.92
N SER A 280 9.63 2.66 -20.28
CA SER A 280 10.96 2.69 -19.69
C SER A 280 11.14 1.51 -18.75
N LYS A 281 12.29 0.85 -18.88
CA LYS A 281 12.74 -0.23 -17.99
C LYS A 281 13.75 0.25 -16.96
N VAL A 282 14.07 1.55 -16.99
CA VAL A 282 15.12 2.15 -16.15
C VAL A 282 14.49 3.06 -15.09
N ILE A 283 13.41 3.78 -15.44
CA ILE A 283 12.81 4.76 -14.55
C ILE A 283 11.29 4.66 -14.54
N ALA A 284 10.71 4.79 -13.34
CA ALA A 284 9.27 4.98 -13.13
C ALA A 284 9.01 6.27 -12.35
N LYS A 285 7.76 6.74 -12.34
CA LYS A 285 7.37 8.00 -11.70
C LYS A 285 6.39 7.77 -10.55
N VAL A 286 6.66 8.38 -9.41
CA VAL A 286 5.71 8.39 -8.27
C VAL A 286 5.26 9.81 -8.05
N ALA A 287 3.95 10.04 -8.10
CA ALA A 287 3.34 11.29 -7.70
C ALA A 287 2.84 11.16 -6.26
N SER A 288 3.47 11.86 -5.33
CA SER A 288 3.06 11.90 -3.92
C SER A 288 2.21 13.14 -3.67
N VAL A 289 0.95 12.92 -3.30
CA VAL A 289 -0.08 13.95 -3.05
C VAL A 289 -0.69 13.70 -1.67
N PRO A 290 -0.03 14.13 -0.57
CA PRO A 290 -0.43 13.72 0.78
C PRO A 290 -1.78 14.31 1.19
N LYS A 291 -2.73 13.44 1.59
CA LYS A 291 -4.10 13.88 1.93
C LYS A 291 -4.14 14.85 3.12
N ASP A 292 -3.26 14.68 4.10
CA ASP A 292 -3.31 15.41 5.37
C ASP A 292 -2.38 16.65 5.38
N ALA A 293 -1.88 17.07 4.22
CA ALA A 293 -1.07 18.28 4.13
C ALA A 293 -1.94 19.51 4.43
N PRO A 294 -1.49 20.45 5.29
CA PRO A 294 -2.24 21.68 5.57
C PRO A 294 -2.54 22.52 4.33
N VAL A 295 -1.65 22.43 3.33
CA VAL A 295 -1.83 22.98 1.99
C VAL A 295 -1.52 21.87 0.99
N PRO A 296 -2.40 21.57 0.02
CA PRO A 296 -2.12 20.56 -1.00
C PRO A 296 -0.80 20.83 -1.72
N PHE A 297 -0.02 19.78 -1.93
CA PHE A 297 1.15 19.81 -2.80
C PHE A 297 1.33 18.46 -3.47
N CYS A 298 2.07 18.45 -4.57
CA CYS A 298 2.51 17.21 -5.22
C CYS A 298 4.03 17.21 -5.34
N ARG A 299 4.65 16.07 -5.05
CA ARG A 299 6.06 15.82 -5.32
C ARG A 299 6.19 14.64 -6.28
N ILE A 300 6.92 14.85 -7.38
CA ILE A 300 7.27 13.81 -8.32
C ILE A 300 8.62 13.21 -7.93
N TYR A 301 8.65 11.90 -7.75
CA TYR A 301 9.85 11.13 -7.54
C TYR A 301 10.13 10.25 -8.76
N SER A 302 11.41 9.95 -8.97
CA SER A 302 11.84 8.94 -9.92
C SER A 302 12.31 7.69 -9.17
N VAL A 303 11.86 6.54 -9.63
CA VAL A 303 12.21 5.24 -9.05
C VAL A 303 13.09 4.48 -10.02
N ASP A 304 14.21 3.95 -9.53
CA ASP A 304 15.12 3.10 -10.32
C ASP A 304 14.51 1.71 -10.48
N LEU A 305 14.17 1.36 -11.72
CA LEU A 305 13.54 0.09 -12.06
C LEU A 305 14.55 -1.06 -12.13
N THR A 306 15.84 -0.78 -12.20
CA THR A 306 16.90 -1.80 -12.11
C THR A 306 16.90 -2.38 -10.70
N ILE A 307 16.95 -1.51 -9.69
CA ILE A 307 16.83 -1.89 -8.28
C ILE A 307 15.46 -2.53 -8.02
N GLY A 308 14.39 -1.95 -8.57
CA GLY A 308 13.05 -2.54 -8.45
C GLY A 308 12.97 -3.97 -9.01
N ALA A 309 13.65 -4.26 -10.12
CA ALA A 309 13.70 -5.60 -10.71
C ALA A 309 14.51 -6.58 -9.84
N GLU A 310 15.65 -6.16 -9.29
CA GLU A 310 16.42 -6.96 -8.33
C GLU A 310 15.57 -7.32 -7.11
N LEU A 311 14.90 -6.33 -6.51
CA LEU A 311 13.99 -6.54 -5.39
C LEU A 311 12.81 -7.45 -5.75
N MET A 312 12.28 -7.32 -6.96
CA MET A 312 11.25 -8.22 -7.48
C MET A 312 11.77 -9.66 -7.52
N HIS A 313 12.97 -9.92 -8.04
CA HIS A 313 13.55 -11.26 -8.06
C HIS A 313 13.79 -11.82 -6.64
N MET A 314 14.28 -10.99 -5.71
CA MET A 314 14.43 -11.37 -4.31
C MET A 314 13.09 -11.74 -3.66
N ALA A 315 12.05 -10.95 -3.91
CA ALA A 315 10.69 -11.24 -3.42
C ALA A 315 10.16 -12.57 -3.97
N THR A 316 10.39 -12.85 -5.27
CA THR A 316 9.99 -14.12 -5.90
C THR A 316 10.67 -15.28 -5.20
N ARG A 317 11.98 -15.14 -4.98
CA ARG A 317 12.79 -16.16 -4.33
C ARG A 317 12.32 -16.45 -2.91
N ILE A 318 12.09 -15.42 -2.09
CA ILE A 318 11.63 -15.59 -0.71
C ILE A 318 10.24 -16.24 -0.67
N ASN A 319 9.33 -15.86 -1.57
CA ASN A 319 8.02 -16.49 -1.65
C ASN A 319 8.11 -17.98 -2.00
N GLN A 320 8.94 -18.37 -2.97
CA GLN A 320 9.19 -19.77 -3.30
C GLN A 320 9.73 -20.54 -2.08
N LEU A 321 10.72 -19.97 -1.38
CA LEU A 321 11.30 -20.58 -0.18
C LEU A 321 10.26 -20.75 0.95
N ARG A 322 9.41 -19.74 1.20
CA ARG A 322 8.32 -19.81 2.19
C ARG A 322 7.31 -20.90 1.84
N SER A 323 6.89 -20.97 0.57
CA SER A 323 5.97 -22.02 0.09
C SER A 323 6.56 -23.41 0.25
N THR A 324 7.82 -23.60 -0.10
CA THR A 324 8.54 -24.87 0.09
C THR A 324 8.64 -25.23 1.57
N ALA A 325 9.05 -24.31 2.43
CA ALA A 325 9.18 -24.57 3.86
C ALA A 325 7.85 -24.99 4.49
N LEU A 326 6.75 -24.31 4.15
CA LEU A 326 5.41 -24.65 4.64
C LEU A 326 4.96 -26.04 4.17
N ARG A 327 5.14 -26.33 2.88
CA ARG A 327 4.82 -27.65 2.29
C ARG A 327 5.58 -28.74 3.03
N CYS A 328 6.90 -28.62 3.14
CA CYS A 328 7.76 -29.63 3.75
C CYS A 328 7.55 -29.80 5.26
N ALA A 329 7.20 -28.73 5.97
CA ALA A 329 6.91 -28.80 7.40
C ALA A 329 5.56 -29.47 7.68
N SER A 330 4.55 -29.23 6.84
CA SER A 330 3.21 -29.81 6.99
C SER A 330 3.13 -31.23 6.44
N HIS A 331 3.92 -31.51 5.41
CA HIS A 331 3.93 -32.75 4.64
C HIS A 331 5.38 -33.17 4.34
N PRO A 332 6.11 -33.75 5.31
CA PRO A 332 7.50 -34.16 5.14
C PRO A 332 7.72 -35.10 3.95
N GLU A 333 6.72 -35.90 3.60
CA GLU A 333 6.70 -36.83 2.46
C GLU A 333 6.77 -36.13 1.09
N LEU A 334 6.37 -34.86 1.00
CA LEU A 334 6.37 -34.10 -0.24
C LEU A 334 7.73 -33.45 -0.56
N ARG A 335 8.75 -33.65 0.28
CA ARG A 335 10.08 -33.01 0.17
C ARG A 335 10.80 -33.45 -1.11
N GLN A 336 11.50 -32.50 -1.74
CA GLN A 336 12.26 -32.71 -2.97
C GLN A 336 13.75 -32.38 -2.78
N PRO A 337 14.69 -33.00 -3.53
CA PRO A 337 16.12 -32.70 -3.44
C PRO A 337 16.50 -31.23 -3.69
N SER A 338 15.64 -30.46 -4.35
CA SER A 338 15.82 -29.03 -4.65
C SER A 338 15.34 -28.08 -3.53
N ASP A 339 14.84 -28.59 -2.41
CA ASP A 339 14.25 -27.79 -1.33
C ASP A 339 15.34 -27.21 -0.39
N GLU A 340 15.97 -26.09 -0.79
CA GLU A 340 17.17 -25.52 -0.14
C GLU A 340 17.02 -25.02 1.31
N MET A 341 15.83 -24.57 1.73
CA MET A 341 15.65 -23.97 3.08
C MET A 341 15.36 -25.00 4.18
N VAL A 342 15.00 -26.23 3.82
CA VAL A 342 14.77 -27.30 4.78
C VAL A 342 16.04 -28.13 4.82
N ALA A 343 16.99 -27.68 5.66
CA ALA A 343 18.18 -28.47 5.97
C ALA A 343 17.76 -29.88 6.39
N PHE A 344 18.51 -30.87 5.90
CA PHE A 344 18.32 -32.30 6.12
C PHE A 344 17.88 -32.59 7.54
N ALA A 345 16.63 -33.01 7.72
CA ALA A 345 16.15 -33.46 9.01
C ALA A 345 16.88 -34.72 9.51
N ASP A 346 17.74 -35.35 8.70
CA ASP A 346 18.65 -36.42 9.12
C ASP A 346 19.94 -36.41 8.26
N GLY A 347 21.09 -36.20 8.89
CA GLY A 347 22.40 -36.80 8.53
C GLY A 347 23.09 -36.51 7.18
N GLU A 348 22.49 -35.83 6.20
CA GLU A 348 23.11 -35.66 4.87
C GLU A 348 23.63 -34.23 4.60
N ALA A 349 24.74 -34.17 3.85
CA ALA A 349 25.49 -32.95 3.59
C ALA A 349 24.84 -32.08 2.50
N VAL A 350 24.62 -30.79 2.80
CA VAL A 350 24.11 -29.80 1.84
C VAL A 350 25.24 -29.34 0.92
N THR A 351 25.19 -29.72 -0.36
CA THR A 351 25.92 -29.02 -1.43
C THR A 351 25.18 -27.72 -1.71
N ALA A 352 25.64 -26.62 -1.12
CA ALA A 352 25.13 -25.29 -1.43
C ALA A 352 25.30 -25.02 -2.93
N TYR A 353 24.20 -24.88 -3.66
CA TYR A 353 24.21 -24.43 -5.05
C TYR A 353 24.50 -22.93 -5.05
N LEU A 354 25.78 -22.56 -5.07
CA LEU A 354 26.21 -21.22 -5.43
C LEU A 354 25.97 -21.04 -6.95
N ALA A 355 24.73 -20.73 -7.32
CA ALA A 355 24.48 -20.13 -8.62
C ALA A 355 25.04 -18.70 -8.60
N GLY A 356 26.03 -18.45 -9.46
CA GLY A 356 26.73 -17.17 -9.54
C GLY A 356 25.78 -15.99 -9.68
N LEU A 357 25.98 -15.01 -8.79
CA LEU A 357 25.58 -13.61 -8.97
C LEU A 357 26.44 -12.96 -10.06
#